data_AF-A0A6L7CHU5-F1
#
_entry.id   AF-A0A6L7CHU5-F1
#
_cell.length_a   1.000
_cell.length_b   1.000
_cell.length_c   1.000
_cell.angle_alpha   90.00
_cell.angle_beta   90.00
_cell.angle_gamma   90.00
#
_symmetry.space_group_name_H-M   'P 1'
#
loop_
_entity.id
_entity.type
_entity.pdbx_description
1 polymer ?
#
loop_
_entity_poly.entity_id
_entity_poly.type
_entity_poly.pdbx_seq_one_letter_code
_entity_poly.pdbx_strand_id
1 'polypeptide(L)' 'MTMKVGFIGLGIMGKPMSKNLLKAGYSLVVADRNPEAIADVIAAGAETASTA' A
#
# COMPACT_ATOMS: atom_id res chain seq x y z
N MET A 1 17.03 1.07 -9.49
CA MET A 1 15.92 0.54 -10.31
C MET A 1 14.76 0.31 -9.34
N THR A 2 13.82 1.24 -9.23
CA THR A 2 12.74 1.16 -8.23
C THR A 2 11.69 0.18 -8.72
N MET A 3 11.56 -0.97 -8.07
CA MET A 3 10.56 -1.98 -8.42
C MET A 3 9.18 -1.54 -7.89
N LYS A 4 8.17 -1.58 -8.77
CA LYS A 4 6.79 -1.23 -8.42
C LYS A 4 6.06 -2.49 -7.94
N VAL A 5 5.47 -2.44 -6.74
CA VAL A 5 4.81 -3.57 -6.09
C VAL A 5 3.33 -3.28 -5.94
N GLY A 6 2.48 -4.14 -6.49
CA GLY A 6 1.05 -4.15 -6.24
C GLY A 6 0.73 -4.96 -4.98
N PHE A 7 -0.02 -4.39 -4.04
CA PHE A 7 -0.34 -5.04 -2.77
C PHE A 7 -1.84 -4.93 -2.47
N ILE A 8 -2.53 -6.07 -2.45
CA ILE A 8 -3.98 -6.14 -2.22
C ILE A 8 -4.22 -6.78 -0.85
N GLY A 9 -4.94 -6.08 0.03
CA GLY A 9 -5.22 -6.55 1.38
C GLY A 9 -4.41 -5.82 2.45
N LEU A 10 -5.01 -4.83 3.09
CA LEU A 10 -4.43 -3.94 4.12
C LEU A 10 -5.00 -4.22 5.52
N GLY A 11 -5.27 -5.49 5.82
CA GLY A 11 -5.68 -5.94 7.15
C GLY A 11 -4.54 -5.88 8.18
N ILE A 12 -4.71 -6.59 9.30
CA ILE A 12 -3.78 -6.55 10.45
C ILE A 12 -2.32 -6.78 10.06
N MET A 13 -2.05 -7.75 9.17
CA MET A 13 -0.68 -8.02 8.68
C MET A 13 -0.31 -7.21 7.44
N GLY A 14 -1.26 -6.94 6.55
CA GLY A 14 -0.99 -6.27 5.29
C GLY A 14 -0.53 -4.82 5.48
N LYS A 15 -1.12 -4.11 6.45
CA LYS A 15 -0.81 -2.71 6.76
C LYS A 15 0.64 -2.47 7.23
N PRO A 16 1.19 -3.22 8.22
CA PRO A 16 2.60 -3.06 8.59
C PRO A 16 3.56 -3.55 7.49
N MET A 17 3.17 -4.57 6.71
CA MET A 17 4.01 -5.08 5.62
C MET A 17 4.15 -4.07 4.48
N SER A 18 3.06 -3.45 4.04
CA SER A 18 3.09 -2.40 3.00
C SER A 18 3.90 -1.18 3.43
N LYS A 19 3.75 -0.75 4.70
CA LYS A 19 4.57 0.32 5.29
C LYS A 19 6.06 -0.02 5.34
N ASN A 20 6.42 -1.27 5.62
CA ASN A 20 7.83 -1.69 5.62
C ASN A 20 8.43 -1.70 4.21
N LEU A 21 7.65 -2.11 3.20
CA LEU A 21 8.09 -2.04 1.81
C LEU A 21 8.31 -0.59 1.35
N LEU A 22 7.41 0.33 1.73
CA LEU A 22 7.61 1.76 1.48
C LEU A 22 8.89 2.28 2.13
N LYS A 23 9.14 1.93 3.40
CA LYS A 23 10.38 2.29 4.11
C LYS A 23 11.64 1.71 3.47
N ALA A 24 11.54 0.53 2.86
CA ALA A 24 12.64 -0.08 2.13
C ALA A 24 12.89 0.55 0.74
N GLY A 25 12.12 1.58 0.36
CA GLY A 25 12.30 2.34 -0.88
C GLY A 25 11.58 1.75 -2.09
N TYR A 26 10.64 0.81 -1.88
CA TYR A 26 9.81 0.29 -2.96
C TYR A 26 8.66 1.25 -3.27
N SER A 27 8.29 1.35 -4.55
CA SER A 27 7.08 2.05 -4.95
C SER A 27 5.90 1.08 -4.81
N LEU A 28 4.93 1.41 -3.96
CA LEU A 28 3.75 0.57 -3.72
C LEU A 28 2.49 1.14 -4.32
N VAL A 29 1.69 0.27 -4.92
CA VAL A 29 0.28 0.52 -5.27
C VAL A 29 -0.57 -0.41 -4.42
N VAL A 30 -1.50 0.16 -3.65
CA VAL A 30 -2.34 -0.60 -2.71
C VAL A 30 -3.83 -0.57 -3.07
N ALA A 31 -4.51 -1.68 -2.78
CA ALA A 31 -5.96 -1.80 -2.86
C ALA A 31 -6.50 -2.62 -1.69
N ASP A 32 -7.66 -2.21 -1.16
CA ASP A 32 -8.41 -2.94 -0.13
C ASP A 32 -9.91 -2.60 -0.25
N ARG A 33 -10.76 -3.33 0.48
CA ARG A 33 -12.18 -2.99 0.63
C ARG A 33 -12.42 -1.91 1.69
N ASN A 34 -11.51 -1.80 2.66
CA ASN A 34 -11.57 -0.81 3.73
C ASN A 34 -10.85 0.49 3.29
N PRO A 35 -11.59 1.59 3.05
CA PRO A 35 -11.01 2.85 2.64
C PRO A 35 -10.11 3.48 3.71
N GLU A 36 -10.35 3.24 4.99
CA GLU A 36 -9.48 3.73 6.08
C GLU A 36 -8.10 3.06 6.05
N ALA A 37 -8.09 1.77 5.70
CA ALA A 37 -6.83 1.03 5.59
C ALA A 37 -5.99 1.55 4.43
N ILE A 38 -6.64 1.85 3.29
CA ILE A 38 -6.01 2.50 2.14
C ILE A 38 -5.46 3.87 2.53
N ALA A 39 -6.27 4.73 3.15
CA ALA A 39 -5.88 6.09 3.52
C ALA A 39 -4.64 6.12 4.42
N ASP A 40 -4.55 5.24 5.42
CA ASP A 40 -3.40 5.15 6.32
C ASP A 40 -2.10 4.69 5.61
N VAL A 41 -2.21 3.89 4.55
CA VAL A 41 -1.05 3.42 3.78
C VAL A 41 -0.66 4.43 2.70
N ILE A 42 -1.62 5.16 2.12
CA ILE A 42 -1.35 6.33 1.27
C ILE A 42 -0.62 7.42 2.07
N ALA A 43 -1.07 7.70 3.29
CA ALA A 43 -0.41 8.67 4.18
C ALA A 43 1.05 8.27 4.50
N ALA A 44 1.40 6.98 4.39
CA ALA A 44 2.76 6.49 4.54
C ALA A 44 3.59 6.54 3.23
N GLY A 45 2.98 6.90 2.10
CA GLY A 45 3.66 7.08 0.81
C GLY A 45 3.30 6.07 -0.29
N ALA A 46 2.26 5.25 -0.13
CA ALA A 46 1.76 4.41 -1.22
C ALA A 46 0.84 5.17 -2.19
N GLU A 47 0.76 4.67 -3.41
CA GLU A 47 -0.28 5.00 -4.38
C GLU A 47 -1.47 4.04 -4.20
N THR A 48 -2.67 4.43 -4.64
CA THR A 48 -3.83 3.53 -4.67
C THR A 48 -4.31 3.32 -6.10
N ALA A 49 -4.84 2.13 -6.38
CA ALA A 49 -5.50 1.83 -7.64
C ALA A 49 -7.01 1.99 -7.50
N SER A 50 -7.60 2.91 -8.26
CA SER A 50 -9.03 2.98 -8.49
C SER A 50 -9.41 2.04 -9.63
N THR A 51 -10.38 1.15 -9.42
CA THR A 51 -11.04 0.46 -10.54
C THR A 51 -11.89 1.46 -11.33
N ALA A 52 -11.79 1.42 -12.66
CA ALA A 52 -12.61 2.20 -13.59
C ALA A 52 -14.07 1.72 -13.60
#